data_AF-A0A1Q7CU88-F1
#
_entry.id   AF-A0A1Q7CU88-F1
#
_cell.length_a   1.000
_cell.length_b   1.000
_cell.length_c   1.000
_cell.angle_alpha   90.00
_cell.angle_beta   90.00
_cell.angle_gamma   90.00
#
_symmetry.space_group_name_H-M   'P 1'
#
loop_
_entity.id
_entity.type
_entity.pdbx_description
1 polymer ?
#
loop_
_entity_poly.entity_id
_entity_poly.type
_entity_poly.pdbx_seq_one_letter_code
_entity_poly.pdbx_strand_id
1 'polypeptide(L)' 'MVEVALRRGTIDRNRATMLATRRGEGNEKLFRAAGDLGEPVRSYVARLIAIEDLLAQLPIT' A
#
# COMPACT_ATOMS: atom_id res chain seq x y z
N MET A 1 -6.18 -5.20 7.21
CA MET A 1 -6.59 -3.81 6.95
C MET A 1 -5.42 -2.90 7.29
N VAL A 2 -4.89 -2.16 6.31
CA VAL A 2 -3.71 -1.27 6.41
C VAL A 2 -3.94 -0.10 7.38
N GLU A 3 -5.20 0.19 7.70
CA GLU A 3 -5.63 1.30 8.57
C GLU A 3 -5.26 1.13 10.05
N VAL A 4 -4.99 -0.08 10.55
CA VAL A 4 -4.73 -0.30 11.99
C VAL A 4 -3.28 0.01 12.40
N ALA A 5 -2.32 -0.06 11.46
CA ALA A 5 -0.90 0.15 11.78
C ALA A 5 -0.50 1.64 11.87
N LEU A 6 -1.18 2.52 11.13
CA LEU A 6 -0.88 3.95 11.12
C LEU A 6 -1.22 4.65 12.45
N ARG A 7 -2.09 4.06 13.27
CA ARG A 7 -2.56 4.69 14.52
C ARG A 7 -1.61 4.53 15.72
N ARG A 8 -0.57 3.69 15.63
CA ARG A 8 0.34 3.37 16.75
C ARG A 8 1.83 3.66 16.48
N GLY A 9 2.16 4.29 15.36
CA GLY A 9 3.52 4.75 15.05
C GLY A 9 4.58 3.65 14.92
N THR A 10 4.19 2.36 14.94
CA THR A 10 5.12 1.24 14.84
C THR A 10 4.53 0.13 13.98
N ILE A 11 5.19 -0.11 12.86
CA ILE A 11 4.99 -1.31 12.03
C ILE A 11 5.90 -2.39 12.62
N ASP A 12 5.32 -3.50 13.07
CA ASP A 12 6.07 -4.70 13.48
C ASP A 12 7.01 -5.18 12.35
N ARG A 13 8.15 -5.76 12.70
CA ARG A 13 9.19 -6.19 11.75
C ARG A 13 8.63 -7.12 10.65
N ASN A 14 7.75 -8.05 10.99
CA ASN A 14 7.17 -8.96 9.99
C ASN A 14 6.24 -8.21 9.03
N ARG A 15 5.51 -7.21 9.53
CA ARG A 15 4.71 -6.32 8.69
C ARG A 15 5.57 -5.40 7.83
N ALA A 16 6.69 -4.90 8.33
CA ALA A 16 7.64 -4.11 7.54
C ALA A 16 8.21 -4.93 6.39
N THR A 17 8.65 -6.16 6.65
CA THR A 17 9.14 -7.10 5.63
C THR A 17 8.05 -7.43 4.61
N MET A 18 6.82 -7.73 5.06
CA MET A 18 5.71 -8.00 4.15
C MET A 18 5.37 -6.80 3.25
N LEU A 19 5.38 -5.58 3.81
CA LEU A 19 5.21 -4.36 3.03
C LEU A 19 6.37 -4.14 2.04
N ALA A 20 7.61 -4.38 2.45
CA ALA A 20 8.77 -4.25 1.58
C ALA A 20 8.73 -5.26 0.42
N THR A 21 8.36 -6.51 0.69
CA THR A 21 8.16 -7.54 -0.33
C THR A 21 7.04 -7.16 -1.29
N ARG A 22 5.86 -6.75 -0.78
CA ARG A 22 4.74 -6.28 -1.61
C ARG A 22 5.10 -5.05 -2.45
N ARG A 23 5.92 -4.13 -1.92
CA ARG A 23 6.47 -2.99 -2.69
C ARG A 23 7.43 -3.46 -3.78
N GLY A 24 8.28 -4.44 -3.50
CA GLY A 24 9.20 -5.04 -4.47
C GLY A 24 8.51 -5.84 -5.58
N GLU A 25 7.32 -6.38 -5.33
CA GLU A 25 6.48 -7.01 -6.36
C GLU A 25 5.94 -6.01 -7.38
N GLY A 26 5.81 -4.74 -6.99
CA GLY A 26 5.51 -3.60 -7.85
C GLY A 26 4.04 -3.18 -7.88
N ASN A 27 3.78 -1.90 -7.61
CA ASN A 27 2.44 -1.30 -7.64
C ASN A 27 1.75 -1.43 -9.00
N GLU A 28 2.52 -1.54 -10.09
CA GLU A 28 2.03 -1.75 -11.46
C GLU A 28 1.34 -3.12 -11.64
N LYS A 29 1.92 -4.20 -11.11
CA LYS A 29 1.33 -5.54 -11.20
C LYS A 29 0.03 -5.61 -10.41
N LEU A 30 0.01 -5.00 -9.23
CA LEU A 30 -1.18 -4.91 -8.40
C LEU A 30 -2.28 -4.09 -9.10
N PHE A 31 -1.92 -2.94 -9.70
CA PHE A 31 -2.86 -2.11 -10.42
C PHE A 31 -3.42 -2.82 -11.67
N ARG A 32 -2.59 -3.59 -12.38
CA ARG A 32 -3.01 -4.41 -13.52
C ARG A 32 -3.99 -5.51 -13.10
N ALA A 33 -3.65 -6.29 -12.08
CA ALA A 33 -4.52 -7.34 -11.55
C ALA A 33 -5.86 -6.78 -11.00
N ALA A 34 -5.83 -5.58 -10.43
CA ALA A 34 -7.05 -4.89 -10.02
C ALA A 34 -7.95 -4.49 -11.20
N GLY A 35 -7.36 -4.23 -12.37
CA GLY A 35 -8.10 -3.97 -13.61
C GLY A 35 -8.92 -5.18 -14.06
N ASP A 36 -8.40 -6.39 -13.89
CA ASP A 36 -9.10 -7.64 -14.24
C ASP A 36 -10.34 -7.91 -13.34
N LEU A 37 -10.40 -7.27 -12.16
CA LEU A 37 -11.51 -7.36 -11.21
C LEU A 37 -12.56 -6.24 -11.36
N GLY A 38 -12.35 -5.32 -12.31
CA GLY A 38 -13.27 -4.24 -12.63
C GLY A 38 -13.04 -2.92 -11.89
N GLU A 39 -13.77 -1.89 -12.34
CA GLU A 39 -13.50 -0.50 -11.99
C GLU A 39 -13.58 -0.16 -10.48
N PRO A 40 -14.53 -0.69 -9.69
CA PRO A 40 -14.58 -0.40 -8.26
C PRO A 40 -13.30 -0.85 -7.53
N VAL A 41 -12.76 -2.01 -7.92
CA VAL A 41 -11.56 -2.60 -7.32
C VAL A 41 -10.31 -1.85 -7.80
N ARG A 42 -10.23 -1.55 -9.10
CA ARG A 42 -9.13 -0.77 -9.69
C ARG A 42 -9.02 0.62 -9.05
N SER A 43 -10.15 1.34 -8.94
CA SER A 43 -10.21 2.65 -8.32
C SER A 43 -9.87 2.62 -6.83
N TYR A 44 -10.19 1.54 -6.11
CA TYR A 44 -9.76 1.35 -4.72
C TYR A 44 -8.24 1.16 -4.60
N VAL A 45 -7.67 0.29 -5.43
CA VAL A 45 -6.22 0.04 -5.47
C VAL A 45 -5.43 1.29 -5.85
N ALA A 46 -5.92 2.08 -6.82
CA ALA A 46 -5.30 3.36 -7.20
C ALA A 46 -5.21 4.34 -6.02
N ARG A 47 -6.30 4.46 -5.25
CA ARG A 47 -6.34 5.32 -4.05
C ARG A 47 -5.38 4.82 -2.97
N LEU A 48 -5.28 3.51 -2.78
CA LEU A 48 -4.35 2.93 -1.81
C LEU A 48 -2.89 3.23 -2.18
N ILE A 49 -2.52 3.07 -3.46
CA ILE A 49 -1.18 3.41 -3.96
C ILE A 49 -0.89 4.90 -3.76
N ALA A 50 -1.82 5.78 -4.11
CA ALA A 50 -1.65 7.21 -3.92
C ALA A 50 -1.45 7.61 -2.45
N ILE A 51 -2.19 6.99 -1.53
CA ILE A 51 -2.00 7.22 -0.09
C ILE A 51 -0.62 6.73 0.36
N GLU A 52 -0.17 5.56 -0.10
CA GLU A 52 1.18 5.05 0.22
C GLU A 52 2.28 5.99 -0.28
N ASP A 53 2.15 6.54 -1.49
CA ASP A 53 3.11 7.48 -2.07
C ASP A 53 3.13 8.81 -1.30
N LEU A 54 1.98 9.31 -0.85
CA LEU A 54 1.89 10.50 -0.01
C LEU A 54 2.51 10.27 1.37
N LEU A 55 2.24 9.12 1.98
CA LEU A 55 2.81 8.75 3.29
C LEU A 55 4.32 8.59 3.23
N ALA A 56 4.87 8.07 2.11
CA ALA A 56 6.31 7.94 1.91
C ALA A 56 7.04 9.30 1.83
N GLN A 57 6.33 10.38 1.54
CA GLN A 57 6.88 11.74 1.49
C GLN A 57 6.86 12.45 2.85
N LEU A 58 6.18 11.88 3.86
CA LEU A 58 6.13 12.50 5.18
C LEU A 58 7.49 12.38 5.89
N PRO A 59 7.94 13.45 6.57
CA PRO A 59 9.15 13.39 7.36
C PRO A 59 8.99 12.36 8.47
N ILE A 60 9.92 11.39 8.53
CA ILE A 60 10.00 10.46 9.66
C ILE A 60 10.51 11.28 10.85
N THR A 61 9.67 11.43 11.87
CA THR A 61 10.00 12.13 13.12
C THR A 61 10.84 11.25 14.04
#